data_AF-A0AAW1IGB7-F1
#
_entry.id   AF-A0AAW1IGB7-F1
#
_cell.length_a   1.000
_cell.length_b   1.000
_cell.length_c   1.000
_cell.angle_alpha   90.00
_cell.angle_beta   90.00
_cell.angle_gamma   90.00
#
_symmetry.space_group_name_H-M   'P 1'
#
loop_
_entity.id
_entity.type
_entity.pdbx_description
1 polymer ?
#
loop_
_entity_poly.entity_id
_entity_poly.type
_entity_poly.pdbx_seq_one_letter_code
_entity_poly.pdbx_strand_id
1 'polypeptide(L)'
;MVENAWFMQEGARPHQVSNILEEHFGNTIIGLDAQQFTGGGITWPPYSPDLNPCDFYLWGSLKDTVYRDSIDTLDNLEMAIRQRIEAIPHTTLQAVLDNLEMAIRQRIEAIPHTTLQAVCGEFEKRLRYRCSRLSF
;
A
#
# COMPACT_ATOMS: atom_id res chain seq x y z
N MET A 1 -11.71 4.73 14.20
CA MET A 1 -11.41 3.45 13.52
C MET A 1 -11.72 3.66 12.04
N VAL A 2 -10.83 3.29 11.13
CA VAL A 2 -11.10 3.39 9.69
C VAL A 2 -11.80 2.11 9.27
N GLU A 3 -13.13 2.13 9.23
CA GLU A 3 -13.91 0.98 8.78
C GLU A 3 -13.73 0.79 7.27
N ASN A 4 -13.64 -0.46 6.81
CA ASN A 4 -13.45 -0.84 5.40
C ASN A 4 -12.10 -0.41 4.78
N ALA A 5 -11.04 -0.27 5.57
CA ALA A 5 -9.69 0.01 5.08
C ALA A 5 -8.90 -1.27 4.77
N TRP A 6 -7.93 -1.14 3.86
CA TRP A 6 -6.87 -2.13 3.66
C TRP A 6 -5.60 -1.67 4.37
N PHE A 7 -4.98 -2.59 5.11
CA PHE A 7 -3.64 -2.39 5.63
C PHE A 7 -2.62 -2.87 4.59
N MET A 8 -1.56 -2.10 4.38
CA MET A 8 -0.52 -2.42 3.41
C MET A 8 0.87 -2.16 3.99
N GLN A 9 1.74 -3.17 3.97
CA GLN A 9 3.12 -3.04 4.42
C GLN A 9 4.05 -3.91 3.57
N GLU A 10 5.26 -3.41 3.32
CA GLU A 10 6.26 -4.10 2.48
C GLU A 10 6.80 -5.38 3.14
N GLY A 11 7.32 -6.27 2.30
CA GLY A 11 7.66 -7.65 2.63
C GLY A 11 8.92 -7.91 3.48
N ALA A 12 9.46 -6.94 4.23
CA ALA A 12 10.61 -7.19 5.10
C ALA A 12 10.27 -8.18 6.23
N ARG A 13 11.24 -9.00 6.64
CA ARG A 13 11.03 -10.05 7.67
C ARG A 13 10.49 -9.55 9.01
N PRO A 14 10.85 -8.35 9.51
CA PRO A 14 10.22 -7.79 10.71
C PRO A 14 8.74 -7.42 10.52
N HIS A 15 8.24 -7.35 9.28
CA HIS A 15 6.91 -6.89 8.90
C HIS A 15 5.93 -8.04 8.65
N GLN A 16 6.11 -9.16 9.36
CA GLN A 16 5.15 -10.25 9.32
C GLN A 16 3.81 -9.81 9.92
N VAL A 17 2.74 -10.29 9.31
CA VAL A 17 1.39 -10.10 9.87
C VAL A 17 1.36 -10.67 11.29
N SER A 18 0.78 -9.89 12.20
CA SER A 18 0.62 -10.26 13.61
C SER A 18 -0.86 -10.39 13.97
N ASN A 19 -1.15 -11.04 15.09
CA ASN A 19 -2.51 -11.18 15.62
C ASN A 19 -3.24 -9.83 15.74
N ILE A 20 -2.51 -8.76 16.06
CA ILE A 20 -3.08 -7.41 16.20
C ILE A 20 -3.61 -6.91 14.86
N LEU A 21 -2.84 -7.10 13.78
CA LEU A 21 -3.25 -6.69 12.45
C LEU A 21 -4.43 -7.54 11.95
N GLU A 22 -4.42 -8.85 12.22
CA GLU A 22 -5.54 -9.73 11.91
C GLU A 22 -6.82 -9.33 12.66
N GLU A 23 -6.74 -9.01 13.95
CA GLU A 23 -7.90 -8.58 14.74
C GLU A 23 -8.53 -7.29 14.18
N HIS A 24 -7.70 -6.36 13.71
CA HIS A 24 -8.16 -5.05 13.24
C HIS A 24 -8.59 -5.03 11.77
N PHE A 25 -7.91 -5.79 10.91
CA PHE A 25 -8.11 -5.73 9.45
C PHE A 25 -8.58 -7.07 8.86
N GLY A 26 -8.52 -8.17 9.60
CA GLY A 26 -8.93 -9.50 9.15
C GLY A 26 -8.28 -9.87 7.82
N ASN A 27 -9.11 -10.03 6.78
CA ASN A 27 -8.67 -10.39 5.43
C ASN A 27 -8.25 -9.20 4.56
N THR A 28 -8.35 -7.95 5.03
CA THR A 28 -7.95 -6.76 4.26
C THR A 28 -6.52 -6.34 4.56
N ILE A 29 -5.60 -7.29 4.51
CA ILE A 29 -4.17 -7.10 4.76
C ILE A 29 -3.36 -7.46 3.51
N ILE A 30 -2.47 -6.56 3.12
CA ILE A 30 -1.42 -6.79 2.12
C ILE A 30 -0.07 -6.72 2.85
N GLY A 31 0.64 -7.83 2.92
CA GLY A 31 1.89 -7.91 3.71
C GLY A 31 2.65 -9.20 3.52
N LEU A 32 3.84 -9.30 4.09
CA LEU A 32 4.59 -10.56 4.07
C LEU A 32 3.74 -11.65 4.71
N ASP A 33 3.59 -12.78 4.03
CA ASP A 33 2.90 -13.96 4.56
C ASP A 33 1.41 -13.74 4.93
N ALA A 34 0.78 -12.66 4.44
CA ALA A 34 -0.61 -12.34 4.82
C ALA A 34 -1.60 -13.44 4.42
N GLN A 35 -1.42 -14.07 3.25
CA GLN A 35 -2.31 -15.14 2.80
C GLN A 35 -2.22 -16.39 3.70
N GLN A 36 -1.01 -16.76 4.12
CA GLN A 36 -0.80 -17.93 4.99
C GLN A 36 -1.23 -17.67 6.43
N PHE A 37 -1.17 -16.41 6.87
CA PHE A 37 -1.50 -16.03 8.24
C PHE A 37 -3.01 -15.85 8.44
N THR A 38 -3.69 -15.10 7.56
CA THR A 38 -5.12 -14.78 7.72
C THR A 38 -6.05 -15.64 6.85
N GLY A 39 -5.52 -16.45 5.94
CA GLY A 39 -6.30 -17.27 5.01
C GLY A 39 -7.00 -16.48 3.89
N GLY A 40 -7.04 -15.14 3.95
CA GLY A 40 -7.69 -14.28 2.98
C GLY A 40 -6.89 -13.05 2.53
N GLY A 41 -5.82 -12.69 3.25
CA GLY A 41 -4.93 -11.59 2.91
C GLY A 41 -4.14 -11.81 1.62
N ILE A 42 -3.52 -10.74 1.12
CA ILE A 42 -2.72 -10.75 -0.11
C ILE A 42 -1.24 -10.70 0.29
N THR A 43 -0.46 -11.70 -0.13
CA THR A 43 0.98 -11.69 0.12
C THR A 43 1.66 -10.61 -0.72
N TRP A 44 2.50 -9.78 -0.08
CA TRP A 44 3.27 -8.75 -0.76
C TRP A 44 4.24 -9.37 -1.78
N PRO A 45 4.26 -8.91 -3.04
CA PRO A 45 5.18 -9.44 -4.04
C PRO A 45 6.64 -9.06 -3.72
N PRO A 46 7.62 -9.95 -3.96
CA PRO A 46 9.01 -9.66 -3.68
C PRO A 46 9.55 -8.57 -4.62
N TYR A 47 10.38 -7.66 -4.07
CA TYR A 47 11.07 -6.60 -4.82
C TYR A 47 10.15 -5.61 -5.56
N SER A 48 9.05 -5.21 -4.93
CA SER A 48 8.08 -4.25 -5.50
C SER A 48 7.99 -2.92 -4.74
N PRO A 49 9.07 -2.10 -4.70
CA PRO A 49 9.02 -0.76 -4.10
C PRO A 49 8.08 0.19 -4.86
N ASP A 50 7.83 -0.09 -6.15
CA ASP A 50 6.85 0.59 -7.00
C ASP A 50 5.40 0.44 -6.52
N LEU A 51 5.13 -0.54 -5.65
CA LEU A 51 3.81 -0.75 -5.07
C LEU A 51 3.63 -0.08 -3.71
N ASN A 52 4.66 0.57 -3.17
CA ASN A 52 4.58 1.30 -1.90
C ASN A 52 4.57 2.82 -2.13
N PRO A 53 3.41 3.50 -2.04
CA PRO A 53 3.27 4.95 -2.13
C PRO A 53 4.19 5.73 -1.20
N CYS A 54 4.52 5.16 -0.03
CA CYS A 54 5.44 5.81 0.88
C CYS A 54 6.85 5.85 0.28
N ASP A 55 7.29 4.75 -0.35
CA ASP A 55 8.64 4.64 -0.91
C ASP A 55 8.81 5.42 -2.21
N PHE A 56 7.87 5.30 -3.15
CA PHE A 56 8.02 5.96 -4.45
C PHE A 56 7.63 7.45 -4.44
N TYR A 57 6.86 7.91 -3.45
CA TYR A 57 6.38 9.29 -3.38
C TYR A 57 6.69 9.97 -2.05
N LEU A 58 6.12 9.51 -0.93
CA LEU A 58 6.08 10.29 0.32
C LEU A 58 7.49 10.60 0.83
N TRP A 59 8.35 9.58 0.96
CA TRP A 59 9.69 9.76 1.52
C TRP A 59 10.59 10.62 0.64
N GLY A 60 10.49 10.49 -0.68
CA GLY A 60 11.18 11.37 -1.63
C GLY A 60 10.72 12.82 -1.48
N SER A 61 9.39 13.04 -1.50
CA SER A 61 8.80 14.37 -1.39
C SER A 61 9.13 15.07 -0.07
N LEU A 62 9.08 14.32 1.04
CA LEU A 62 9.46 14.82 2.35
C LEU A 62 10.94 15.19 2.37
N LYS A 63 11.83 14.33 1.88
CA LYS A 63 13.27 14.63 1.85
C LYS A 63 13.57 15.89 1.03
N ASP A 64 13.02 16.00 -0.17
CA ASP A 64 13.28 17.12 -1.09
C ASP A 64 12.77 18.47 -0.57
N THR A 65 11.80 18.44 0.35
CA THR A 65 11.20 19.65 0.90
C THR A 65 11.79 19.99 2.27
N VAL A 66 11.88 19.00 3.16
CA VAL A 66 12.31 19.18 4.55
C VAL A 66 13.81 19.49 4.63
N TYR A 67 14.64 18.87 3.79
CA TYR A 67 16.09 19.13 3.78
C TYR A 67 16.49 20.34 2.92
N ARG A 68 15.51 21.09 2.36
CA ARG A 68 15.81 22.34 1.67
C ARG A 68 16.22 23.44 2.65
N ASP A 69 15.64 23.42 3.84
CA ASP A 69 15.93 24.35 4.93
C ASP A 69 16.91 23.70 5.92
N SER A 70 17.77 24.51 6.55
CA SER A 70 18.60 24.02 7.66
C SER A 70 17.69 23.74 8.84
N ILE A 71 17.66 22.48 9.28
CA ILE A 71 16.91 22.06 10.45
C ILE A 71 17.90 21.67 11.53
N ASP A 72 17.93 22.47 12.59
CA ASP A 72 18.97 22.40 13.61
C ASP A 72 18.52 21.64 14.88
N THR A 73 17.23 21.26 14.98
CA THR A 73 16.66 20.54 16.12
C THR A 73 15.66 19.47 15.68
N LEU A 74 15.47 18.44 16.52
CA LEU A 74 14.47 17.39 16.29
C LEU A 74 13.04 17.93 16.29
N ASP A 75 12.74 18.91 17.15
CA ASP A 75 11.41 19.53 17.22
C ASP A 75 11.06 20.27 15.92
N ASN A 76 12.03 20.99 15.36
CA ASN A 76 11.86 21.67 14.08
C ASN A 76 11.70 20.66 12.94
N LEU A 77 12.41 19.52 12.99
CA LEU A 77 12.25 18.43 12.02
C LEU A 77 10.85 17.83 12.07
N GLU A 78 10.36 17.51 13.25
CA GLU A 78 9.02 16.95 13.43
C GLU A 78 7.95 17.92 12.93
N MET A 79 8.06 19.21 13.30
CA MET A 79 7.14 20.24 12.87
C MET A 79 7.14 20.41 11.35
N ALA A 80 8.32 20.43 10.71
CA ALA A 80 8.45 20.53 9.26
C ALA A 80 7.80 19.33 8.54
N ILE A 81 8.00 18.10 9.04
CA ILE A 81 7.36 16.90 8.50
C ILE A 81 5.83 17.00 8.61
N ARG A 82 5.30 17.37 9.78
CA ARG A 82 3.85 17.50 10.00
C ARG A 82 3.22 18.53 9.06
N GLN A 83 3.81 19.73 9.00
CA GLN A 83 3.34 20.80 8.11
C GLN A 83 3.38 20.35 6.65
N ARG A 84 4.42 19.62 6.23
CA ARG A 84 4.53 19.15 4.86
C ARG A 84 3.47 18.11 4.54
N ILE A 85 3.19 17.17 5.44
CA ILE A 85 2.13 16.16 5.27
C ILE A 85 0.76 16.84 5.18
N GLU A 86 0.46 17.78 6.06
CA GLU A 86 -0.81 18.54 6.05
C GLU A 86 -0.97 19.38 4.77
N ALA A 87 0.13 19.84 4.19
CA ALA A 87 0.13 20.61 2.96
C ALA A 87 0.03 19.76 1.68
N ILE A 88 -0.01 18.41 1.77
CA ILE A 88 -0.15 17.56 0.58
C ILE A 88 -1.55 17.75 -0.01
N PRO A 89 -1.68 18.22 -1.27
CA PRO A 89 -2.98 18.38 -1.90
C PRO A 89 -3.66 17.03 -2.13
N HIS A 90 -4.98 16.98 -1.97
CA HIS A 90 -5.79 15.80 -2.31
C HIS A 90 -5.58 15.33 -3.76
N THR A 91 -5.36 16.25 -4.70
CA THR A 91 -5.07 15.92 -6.10
C THR A 91 -3.77 15.14 -6.26
N THR A 92 -2.76 15.42 -5.43
CA THR A 92 -1.51 14.66 -5.44
C THR A 92 -1.72 13.27 -4.86
N LEU A 93 -2.49 13.13 -3.78
CA LEU A 93 -2.86 11.82 -3.24
C LEU A 93 -3.61 10.98 -4.27
N GLN A 94 -4.54 11.58 -5.02
CA GLN A 94 -5.25 10.90 -6.09
C GLN A 94 -4.28 10.40 -7.18
N ALA A 95 -3.38 11.26 -7.66
CA ALA A 95 -2.39 10.87 -8.66
C ALA A 95 -1.46 9.73 -8.18
N VAL A 96 -1.12 9.71 -6.89
CA VAL A 96 -0.35 8.62 -6.27
C VAL A 96 -1.12 7.31 -6.29
N LEU A 97 -2.43 7.34 -6.00
CA LEU A 97 -3.29 6.17 -6.08
C LEU A 97 -3.47 5.68 -7.53
N ASP A 98 -3.64 6.60 -8.48
CA ASP A 98 -3.77 6.26 -9.90
C ASP A 98 -2.47 5.59 -10.43
N ASN A 99 -1.30 6.09 -10.00
CA ASN A 99 -0.01 5.49 -10.32
C ASN A 99 0.15 4.11 -9.68
N LEU A 100 -0.31 3.91 -8.45
CA LEU A 100 -0.32 2.62 -7.79
C LEU A 100 -1.20 1.62 -8.57
N GLU A 101 -2.40 2.04 -8.99
CA GLU A 101 -3.28 1.19 -9.79
C GLU A 101 -2.60 0.76 -11.10
N MET A 102 -1.95 1.71 -11.78
CA MET A 102 -1.20 1.43 -13.00
C MET A 102 -0.05 0.45 -12.75
N ALA A 103 0.72 0.64 -11.68
CA ALA A 103 1.81 -0.27 -11.32
C ALA A 103 1.31 -1.69 -11.05
N ILE A 104 0.19 -1.83 -10.32
CA ILE A 104 -0.46 -3.13 -10.08
C ILE A 104 -0.86 -3.78 -11.41
N ARG A 105 -1.50 -3.04 -12.32
CA ARG A 105 -1.92 -3.55 -13.64
C ARG A 105 -0.73 -4.05 -14.46
N GLN A 106 0.35 -3.26 -14.55
CA GLN A 106 1.57 -3.64 -15.27
C GLN A 106 2.21 -4.90 -14.68
N ARG A 107 2.22 -5.04 -13.35
CA ARG A 107 2.75 -6.24 -12.70
C ARG A 107 1.90 -7.47 -12.97
N ILE A 108 0.57 -7.34 -13.03
CA ILE A 108 -0.33 -8.44 -13.42
C ILE A 108 -0.04 -8.87 -14.86
N GLU A 109 0.07 -7.93 -15.80
CA GLU A 109 0.34 -8.21 -17.21
C GLU A 109 1.73 -8.82 -17.46
N ALA A 110 2.71 -8.49 -16.62
CA ALA A 110 4.07 -9.03 -16.69
C ALA A 110 4.19 -10.49 -16.19
N ILE A 111 3.15 -11.06 -15.56
CA ILE A 111 3.13 -12.46 -15.14
C ILE A 111 2.94 -13.34 -16.40
N PRO A 112 3.82 -14.32 -16.68
CA PRO A 112 3.66 -15.23 -17.81
C PRO A 112 2.28 -15.90 -17.79
N HIS A 113 1.61 -15.97 -18.95
CA HIS A 113 0.24 -16.50 -19.11
C HIS A 113 0.00 -17.89 -18.51
N THR A 114 1.05 -18.71 -18.33
CA THR A 114 0.98 -20.03 -17.69
C THR A 114 0.74 -19.97 -16.18
N THR A 115 1.07 -18.86 -15.50
CA THR A 115 0.83 -18.64 -14.06
C THR A 115 -0.45 -17.83 -13.81
N LEU A 116 -0.90 -17.02 -14.78
CA LEU A 116 -2.10 -16.19 -14.69
C LEU A 116 -3.40 -16.98 -14.50
N GLN A 117 -3.52 -18.21 -15.05
CA GLN A 117 -4.75 -19.01 -14.89
C GLN A 117 -5.02 -19.45 -13.44
N ALA A 118 -3.97 -19.65 -12.63
CA ALA A 118 -4.12 -20.06 -11.24
C ALA A 118 -4.45 -18.86 -10.32
N VAL A 119 -3.83 -17.68 -10.57
CA VAL A 119 -3.92 -16.52 -9.68
C VAL A 119 -5.03 -15.53 -10.09
N CYS A 120 -5.21 -15.24 -11.39
CA CYS A 120 -6.27 -14.33 -11.85
C CYS A 120 -7.68 -14.91 -11.65
N GLY A 121 -7.81 -16.24 -11.68
CA GLY A 121 -9.06 -16.92 -11.41
C GLY A 121 -9.64 -16.63 -10.02
N GLU A 122 -8.78 -16.39 -9.02
CA GLU A 122 -9.19 -16.06 -7.65
C GLU A 122 -9.23 -14.55 -7.38
N PHE A 123 -8.27 -13.79 -7.93
CA PHE A 123 -8.19 -12.35 -7.72
C PHE A 123 -9.31 -11.58 -8.45
N GLU A 124 -9.57 -11.88 -9.73
CA GLU A 124 -10.65 -11.23 -10.48
C GLU A 124 -12.04 -11.63 -9.98
N LYS A 125 -12.22 -12.88 -9.50
CA LYS A 125 -13.47 -13.30 -8.85
C LYS A 125 -13.71 -12.51 -7.57
N ARG A 126 -12.67 -12.27 -6.76
CA ARG A 126 -12.77 -11.50 -5.52
C ARG A 126 -13.00 -10.01 -5.76
N LEU A 127 -12.36 -9.42 -6.78
CA LEU A 127 -12.61 -8.02 -7.16
C LEU A 127 -14.02 -7.81 -7.75
N ARG A 128 -14.47 -8.69 -8.67
CA ARG A 128 -15.82 -8.59 -9.26
C ARG A 128 -16.94 -8.87 -8.26
N TYR A 129 -16.75 -9.82 -7.34
CA TYR A 129 -17.73 -10.12 -6.29
C TYR A 129 -17.99 -8.95 -5.32
N ARG A 130 -17.00 -8.08 -5.12
CA ARG A 130 -17.12 -6.93 -4.21
C ARG A 130 -17.65 -5.68 -4.92
N CYS A 131 -17.31 -5.47 -6.19
CA CYS A 131 -17.86 -4.37 -6.99
C CYS A 131 -19.38 -4.49 -7.19
N SER A 132 -19.92 -5.71 -7.30
CA SER A 132 -21.37 -5.96 -7.40
C SER A 132 -22.14 -5.82 -6.07
N ARG A 133 -21.44 -5.58 -4.95
CA ARG A 133 -22.04 -5.47 -3.61
C ARG A 133 -21.97 -4.05 -3.00
N LEU A 134 -21.35 -3.10 -3.71
CA LEU A 134 -21.30 -1.68 -3.36
C LEU A 134 -22.34 -0.84 -4.13
N SER A 135 -23.31 -1.48 -4.77
CA SER A 135 -24.49 -0.81 -5.33
C SER A 135 -25.61 -0.80 -4.28
N PHE A 136 -25.55 0.12 -3.32
CA PHE A 136 -26.72 0.72 -2.64
C PHE A 136 -26.28 1.99 -1.91
#